data_AF-A0A0N6ZMI9-F1
#
_entry.id   AF-A0A0N6ZMI9-F1
#
_cell.length_a   1.000
_cell.length_b   1.000
_cell.length_c   1.000
_cell.angle_alpha   90.00
_cell.angle_beta   90.00
_cell.angle_gamma   90.00
#
_symmetry.space_group_name_H-M   'P 1'
#
loop_
_entity.id
_entity.type
_entity.pdbx_description
1 polymer ?
#
loop_
_entity_poly.entity_id
_entity_poly.type
_entity_poly.pdbx_seq_one_letter_code
_entity_poly.pdbx_strand_id
1 'polypeptide(L)'
;MAHDDVITPLHQVPVTAVRVTWLDLAGTPDHPWAVTYHFRDPLLLNLARRRPAPSIITVHSGEYLAALTAPEDHPERMRVCYVARSLRRSSPGKSLEVWAEIEEGRWWYALLPWYQGRPTADWPLEPDRGQELHAAGVLRDVGAYTWPPLHPLRKPSTVPPGTPILIADTNVPPPPHGYPEPARPQGRHARHPAPTA
;
A
#
# COMPACT_ATOMS: atom_id res chain seq x y z
N MET A 1 11.48 28.80 -7.76
CA MET A 1 12.12 27.81 -8.64
C MET A 1 11.98 26.47 -7.96
N ALA A 2 11.24 25.53 -8.55
CA ALA A 2 11.09 24.19 -7.99
C ALA A 2 12.45 23.49 -8.03
N HIS A 3 12.88 22.94 -6.91
CA HIS A 3 14.07 22.08 -6.89
C HIS A 3 13.70 20.79 -7.62
N ASP A 4 14.46 20.45 -8.67
CA ASP A 4 14.25 19.24 -9.47
C ASP A 4 14.53 17.99 -8.62
N ASP A 5 13.48 17.47 -7.99
CA ASP A 5 13.57 16.21 -7.25
C ASP A 5 13.96 15.08 -8.20
N VAL A 6 14.89 14.24 -7.76
CA VAL A 6 15.32 13.06 -8.51
C VAL A 6 14.50 11.86 -8.04
N ILE A 7 13.73 11.29 -8.96
CA ILE A 7 12.98 10.07 -8.73
C ILE A 7 13.82 8.89 -9.23
N THR A 8 14.16 7.94 -8.34
CA THR A 8 14.86 6.70 -8.71
C THR A 8 14.01 5.84 -9.67
N PRO A 9 14.59 4.88 -10.41
CA PRO A 9 13.83 4.05 -11.35
C PRO A 9 12.56 3.46 -10.72
N LEU A 10 11.49 3.53 -11.51
CA LEU A 10 10.18 3.00 -11.20
C LEU A 10 10.23 1.47 -11.22
N HIS A 11 9.91 0.82 -10.10
CA HIS A 11 9.70 -0.62 -10.06
C HIS A 11 8.22 -0.90 -10.24
N GLN A 12 7.89 -1.63 -11.31
CA GLN A 12 6.52 -2.01 -11.64
C GLN A 12 6.32 -3.50 -11.42
N VAL A 13 5.32 -3.86 -10.63
CA VAL A 13 5.02 -5.26 -10.30
C VAL A 13 3.56 -5.58 -10.61
N PRO A 14 3.26 -6.62 -11.41
CA PRO A 14 1.90 -7.03 -11.71
C PRO A 14 1.29 -7.79 -10.53
N VAL A 15 0.53 -7.10 -9.68
CA VAL A 15 -0.07 -7.67 -8.47
C VAL A 15 -1.46 -8.24 -8.76
N THR A 16 -1.68 -9.48 -8.34
CA THR A 16 -2.93 -10.24 -8.51
C THR A 16 -3.76 -10.28 -7.23
N ALA A 17 -3.18 -9.91 -6.08
CA ALA A 17 -3.96 -9.68 -4.87
C ALA A 17 -3.44 -8.49 -4.07
N VAL A 18 -4.37 -7.78 -3.45
CA VAL A 18 -4.13 -6.59 -2.64
C VAL A 18 -4.96 -6.68 -1.38
N ARG A 19 -4.33 -6.61 -0.20
CA ARG A 19 -5.01 -6.50 1.09
C ARG A 19 -4.77 -5.13 1.67
N VAL A 20 -5.86 -4.42 1.94
CA VAL A 20 -5.83 -3.09 2.58
C VAL A 20 -6.24 -3.24 4.03
N THR A 21 -5.36 -2.85 4.96
CA THR A 21 -5.65 -2.85 6.40
C THR A 21 -5.61 -1.41 6.91
N TRP A 22 -6.64 -0.98 7.61
CA TRP A 22 -6.65 0.34 8.24
C TRP A 22 -5.65 0.38 9.39
N LEU A 23 -4.95 1.49 9.56
CA LEU A 23 -4.16 1.72 10.78
C LEU A 23 -5.02 2.48 11.79
N ASP A 24 -4.81 2.22 13.08
CA ASP A 24 -5.34 3.08 14.14
C ASP A 24 -4.48 4.35 14.31
N LEU A 25 -4.80 5.16 15.33
CA LEU A 25 -4.06 6.39 15.62
C LEU A 25 -2.59 6.14 16.03
N ALA A 26 -2.29 4.96 16.57
CA ALA A 26 -0.94 4.54 16.93
C ALA A 26 -0.16 3.95 15.74
N GLY A 27 -0.79 3.83 14.56
CA GLY A 27 -0.19 3.18 13.39
C GLY A 27 -0.27 1.65 13.45
N THR A 28 -1.08 1.09 14.34
CA THR A 28 -1.30 -0.34 14.47
C THR A 28 -2.35 -0.82 13.46
N PRO A 29 -2.10 -1.90 12.70
CA PRO A 29 -3.08 -2.42 11.75
C PRO A 29 -4.30 -3.06 12.43
N ASP A 30 -5.49 -2.65 11.99
CA ASP A 30 -6.79 -3.17 12.44
C ASP A 30 -7.23 -4.36 11.57
N HIS A 31 -6.65 -5.53 11.85
CA HIS A 31 -6.83 -6.77 11.08
C HIS A 31 -8.26 -7.25 10.85
N PRO A 32 -9.17 -7.18 11.84
CA PRO A 32 -10.59 -7.49 11.63
C PRO A 32 -11.23 -6.70 10.48
N TRP A 33 -10.66 -5.55 10.10
CA TRP A 33 -11.14 -4.70 9.02
C TRP A 33 -10.26 -4.74 7.77
N ALA A 34 -9.29 -5.66 7.71
CA ALA A 34 -8.52 -5.87 6.51
C ALA A 34 -9.44 -6.37 5.38
N VAL A 35 -9.31 -5.81 4.18
CA VAL A 35 -10.08 -6.25 3.01
C VAL A 35 -9.12 -6.73 1.94
N THR A 36 -9.28 -7.98 1.52
CA THR A 36 -8.49 -8.59 0.46
C THR A 36 -9.25 -8.56 -0.85
N TYR A 37 -8.59 -8.09 -1.90
CA TYR A 37 -9.08 -8.02 -3.27
C TYR A 37 -8.19 -8.90 -4.13
N HIS A 38 -8.80 -9.75 -4.94
CA HIS A 38 -8.10 -10.61 -5.91
C HIS A 38 -8.40 -10.09 -7.30
N PHE A 39 -7.51 -10.33 -8.24
CA PHE A 39 -7.65 -9.90 -9.62
C PHE A 39 -7.21 -11.03 -10.54
N ARG A 40 -8.00 -11.28 -11.58
CA ARG A 40 -7.66 -12.20 -12.67
C ARG A 40 -6.65 -11.53 -13.60
N ASP A 41 -6.91 -10.27 -13.91
CA ASP A 41 -6.00 -9.40 -14.66
C ASP A 41 -5.24 -8.52 -13.66
N PRO A 42 -3.90 -8.52 -13.65
CA PRO A 42 -3.15 -7.87 -12.58
C PRO A 42 -3.23 -6.34 -12.64
N LEU A 43 -3.19 -5.72 -11.46
CA LEU A 43 -2.88 -4.29 -11.33
C LEU A 43 -1.37 -4.09 -11.35
N LEU A 44 -0.91 -2.90 -11.72
CA LEU A 44 0.49 -2.54 -11.58
C LEU A 44 0.71 -1.78 -10.27
N LEU A 45 1.53 -2.34 -9.37
CA LEU A 45 2.11 -1.61 -8.27
C LEU A 45 3.39 -0.92 -8.76
N ASN A 46 3.38 0.40 -8.71
CA ASN A 46 4.49 1.26 -9.05
C ASN A 46 5.17 1.74 -7.77
N LEU A 47 6.46 1.44 -7.60
CA LEU A 47 7.27 1.86 -6.45
C LEU A 47 8.43 2.73 -6.93
N ALA A 48 8.62 3.87 -6.29
CA ALA A 48 9.77 4.73 -6.56
C ALA A 48 10.29 5.37 -5.27
N ARG A 49 11.49 5.92 -5.30
CA ARG A 49 12.04 6.73 -4.22
C ARG A 49 12.32 8.13 -4.76
N ARG A 50 11.68 9.13 -4.14
CA ARG A 50 11.93 10.55 -4.38
C ARG A 50 13.08 10.99 -3.47
N ARG A 51 14.13 11.53 -4.07
CA ARG A 51 15.23 12.16 -3.33
C ARG A 51 15.27 13.65 -3.69
N PRO A 52 15.42 14.53 -2.70
CA PRO A 52 15.65 15.94 -2.99
C PRO A 52 16.94 16.10 -3.79
N ALA A 53 16.97 17.09 -4.68
CA ALA A 53 18.19 17.46 -5.42
C ALA A 53 19.35 17.70 -4.44
N PRO A 54 20.60 17.34 -4.81
CA PRO A 54 21.75 17.55 -3.93
C PRO A 54 21.86 19.04 -3.54
N SER A 55 21.83 19.31 -2.24
CA SER A 55 22.07 20.62 -1.63
C SER A 55 23.32 20.58 -0.75
N ILE A 56 23.98 21.74 -0.59
CA ILE A 56 25.31 21.89 0.05
C ILE A 56 25.30 21.48 1.54
N ILE A 57 24.13 21.30 2.17
CA ILE A 57 23.96 20.82 3.55
C ILE A 57 23.09 19.57 3.52
N THR A 58 23.66 18.39 3.83
CA THR A 58 23.00 17.10 3.58
C THR A 58 22.58 16.39 4.88
N VAL A 59 21.28 16.38 5.16
CA VAL A 59 20.61 15.29 5.91
C VAL A 59 19.31 15.01 5.16
N HIS A 60 19.29 14.01 4.28
CA HIS A 60 18.12 13.73 3.43
C HIS A 60 17.57 12.32 3.69
N SER A 61 16.42 12.24 4.38
CA SER A 61 15.55 11.07 4.34
C SER A 61 14.71 11.15 3.07
N GLY A 62 15.04 10.32 2.06
CA GLY A 62 14.22 10.25 0.83
C GLY A 62 12.81 9.72 1.12
N GLU A 63 11.83 10.12 0.31
CA GLU A 63 10.43 9.66 0.41
C GLU A 63 10.21 8.47 -0.52
N TYR A 64 9.51 7.44 -0.05
CA TYR A 64 9.09 6.32 -0.89
C TYR A 64 7.69 6.58 -1.42
N LEU A 65 7.50 6.37 -2.72
CA LEU A 65 6.27 6.59 -3.46
C LEU A 65 5.67 5.25 -3.87
N ALA A 66 4.36 5.11 -3.73
CA ALA A 66 3.61 3.93 -4.17
C ALA A 66 2.36 4.35 -4.93
N ALA A 67 2.11 3.74 -6.08
CA ALA A 67 0.92 3.96 -6.87
C ALA A 67 0.36 2.67 -7.47
N LEU A 68 -0.97 2.58 -7.55
CA LEU A 68 -1.66 1.52 -8.29
C LEU A 68 -2.16 2.09 -9.61
N THR A 69 -1.75 1.45 -10.71
CA THR A 69 -2.23 1.75 -12.05
C THR A 69 -2.85 0.51 -12.69
N ALA A 70 -3.77 0.73 -13.63
CA ALA A 70 -4.34 -0.30 -14.47
C ALA A 70 -4.80 0.32 -15.80
N PRO A 71 -5.01 -0.47 -16.87
CA PRO A 71 -5.64 0.02 -18.09
C PRO A 71 -7.00 0.68 -17.83
N GLU A 72 -7.35 1.71 -18.61
CA GLU A 72 -8.64 2.39 -18.49
C GLU A 72 -9.83 1.43 -18.71
N ASP A 73 -9.65 0.45 -19.60
CA ASP A 73 -10.60 -0.60 -19.95
C ASP A 73 -10.44 -1.89 -19.13
N HIS A 74 -9.74 -1.84 -17.98
CA HIS A 74 -9.47 -3.02 -17.15
C HIS A 74 -10.77 -3.81 -16.87
N PRO A 75 -10.82 -5.13 -17.18
CA PRO A 75 -12.05 -5.93 -17.08
C PRO A 75 -12.71 -5.90 -15.69
N GLU A 76 -11.90 -5.75 -14.64
CA GLU A 76 -12.35 -5.66 -13.25
C GLU A 76 -12.41 -4.23 -12.70
N ARG A 77 -12.64 -3.20 -13.54
CA ARG A 77 -12.62 -1.77 -13.18
C ARG A 77 -13.35 -1.42 -11.88
N MET A 78 -14.51 -2.03 -11.62
CA MET A 78 -15.24 -1.80 -10.36
C MET A 78 -14.44 -2.20 -9.12
N ARG A 79 -13.73 -3.34 -9.16
CA ARG A 79 -12.87 -3.81 -8.07
C ARG A 79 -11.66 -2.89 -7.90
N VAL A 80 -11.07 -2.44 -9.01
CA VAL A 80 -9.99 -1.43 -9.01
C VAL A 80 -10.45 -0.14 -8.32
N CYS A 81 -11.62 0.37 -8.67
CA CYS A 81 -12.23 1.54 -8.05
C CYS A 81 -12.46 1.35 -6.54
N TYR A 82 -12.84 0.15 -6.08
CA TYR A 82 -12.99 -0.12 -4.64
C TYR A 82 -11.65 -0.06 -3.90
N VAL A 83 -10.60 -0.69 -4.44
CA VAL A 83 -9.25 -0.61 -3.85
C VAL A 83 -8.77 0.85 -3.83
N ALA A 84 -8.90 1.54 -4.96
CA ALA A 84 -8.51 2.94 -5.11
C ALA A 84 -9.22 3.85 -4.08
N ARG A 85 -10.54 3.67 -3.94
CA ARG A 85 -11.34 4.42 -2.96
C ARG A 85 -10.89 4.14 -1.53
N SER A 86 -10.56 2.89 -1.21
CA SER A 86 -9.99 2.53 0.08
C SER A 86 -8.67 3.28 0.28
N LEU A 87 -7.76 3.27 -0.69
CA LEU A 87 -6.43 3.89 -0.56
C LEU A 87 -6.44 5.43 -0.54
N ARG A 88 -7.32 6.10 -1.29
CA ARG A 88 -7.39 7.57 -1.40
C ARG A 88 -7.76 8.31 -0.10
N ARG A 89 -8.38 7.65 0.88
CA ARG A 89 -8.71 8.28 2.17
C ARG A 89 -7.44 8.65 2.94
N SER A 90 -7.27 9.92 3.27
CA SER A 90 -6.02 10.49 3.82
C SER A 90 -5.76 10.21 5.30
N SER A 91 -6.75 9.75 6.06
CA SER A 91 -6.60 9.44 7.48
C SER A 91 -7.62 8.38 7.96
N PRO A 92 -7.23 7.47 8.88
CA PRO A 92 -5.84 7.15 9.26
C PRO A 92 -5.07 6.49 8.09
N GLY A 93 -3.74 6.33 8.24
CA GLY A 93 -2.90 5.62 7.28
C GLY A 93 -3.37 4.17 7.06
N LYS A 94 -2.79 3.48 6.07
CA LYS A 94 -3.15 2.09 5.77
C LYS A 94 -1.90 1.24 5.66
N SER A 95 -1.99 0.00 6.08
CA SER A 95 -1.05 -1.02 5.61
C SER A 95 -1.57 -1.58 4.29
N LEU A 96 -0.68 -1.74 3.32
CA LEU A 96 -0.96 -2.43 2.08
C LEU A 96 -0.10 -3.68 2.01
N GLU A 97 -0.75 -4.81 1.75
CA GLU A 97 -0.06 -6.05 1.41
C GLU A 97 -0.43 -6.42 -0.02
N VAL A 98 0.56 -6.85 -0.78
CA VAL A 98 0.39 -7.19 -2.18
C VAL A 98 1.05 -8.51 -2.50
N TRP A 99 0.43 -9.25 -3.42
CA TRP A 99 0.94 -10.50 -3.95
C TRP A 99 0.96 -10.45 -5.47
N ALA A 100 2.03 -10.96 -6.06
CA ALA A 100 2.13 -11.28 -7.47
C ALA A 100 2.57 -12.73 -7.60
N GLU A 101 1.83 -13.53 -8.36
CA GLU A 101 2.23 -14.90 -8.64
C GLU A 101 3.42 -14.89 -9.61
N ILE A 102 4.55 -15.48 -9.21
CA ILE A 102 5.74 -15.56 -10.07
C ILE A 102 5.77 -16.91 -10.79
N GLU A 103 5.44 -17.97 -10.07
CA GLU A 103 5.34 -19.36 -10.54
C GLU A 103 4.16 -20.01 -9.83
N GLU A 104 3.63 -21.12 -10.35
CA GLU A 104 2.52 -21.83 -9.71
C GLU A 104 2.86 -22.17 -8.24
N GLY A 105 2.10 -21.58 -7.31
CA GLY A 105 2.32 -21.77 -5.88
C GLY A 105 3.46 -20.94 -5.26
N ARG A 106 4.12 -20.05 -6.02
CA ARG A 106 5.14 -19.10 -5.54
C ARG A 106 4.76 -17.66 -5.80
N TRP A 107 4.97 -16.83 -4.78
CA TRP A 107 4.46 -15.47 -4.73
C TRP A 107 5.56 -14.49 -4.37
N TRP A 108 5.66 -13.42 -5.16
CA TRP A 108 6.26 -12.19 -4.71
C TRP A 108 5.29 -11.51 -3.75
N TYR A 109 5.77 -11.18 -2.55
CA TYR A 109 5.01 -10.49 -1.53
C TYR A 109 5.68 -9.17 -1.19
N ALA A 110 4.87 -8.12 -1.03
CA ALA A 110 5.33 -6.91 -0.38
C ALA A 110 4.34 -6.38 0.66
N LEU A 111 4.90 -5.90 1.76
CA LEU A 111 4.21 -5.14 2.80
C LEU A 111 4.69 -3.70 2.76
N LEU A 112 3.74 -2.79 2.58
CA LEU A 112 3.89 -1.35 2.69
C LEU A 112 3.21 -0.96 4.02
N PRO A 113 3.96 -0.97 5.13
CA PRO A 113 3.39 -0.95 6.47
C PRO A 113 2.64 0.34 6.79
N TRP A 114 3.00 1.45 6.12
CA TRP A 114 2.32 2.73 6.28
C TRP A 114 2.22 3.49 4.95
N TYR A 115 1.17 3.18 4.20
CA TYR A 115 0.72 3.91 3.04
C TYR A 115 -0.18 5.10 3.44
N GLN A 116 0.18 6.30 3.01
CA GLN A 116 -0.64 7.50 3.14
C GLN A 116 -1.09 7.99 1.76
N GLY A 117 -2.39 7.91 1.50
CA GLY A 117 -2.98 8.36 0.25
C GLY A 117 -2.74 9.86 0.00
N ARG A 118 -2.42 10.20 -1.24
CA ARG A 118 -2.27 11.56 -1.76
C ARG A 118 -3.28 11.82 -2.89
N PRO A 119 -3.65 13.09 -3.14
CA PRO A 119 -4.36 13.45 -4.35
C PRO A 119 -3.57 12.99 -5.59
N THR A 120 -4.27 12.40 -6.56
CA THR A 120 -3.66 11.94 -7.81
C THR A 120 -3.25 13.09 -8.73
N ALA A 121 -3.87 14.27 -8.56
CA ALA A 121 -3.57 15.47 -9.36
C ALA A 121 -2.15 16.02 -9.12
N ASP A 122 -1.60 15.79 -7.93
CA ASP A 122 -0.27 16.27 -7.53
C ASP A 122 0.79 15.15 -7.57
N TRP A 123 0.47 14.02 -8.22
CA TRP A 123 1.32 12.84 -8.20
C TRP A 123 2.50 13.00 -9.18
N PRO A 124 3.76 12.80 -8.73
CA PRO A 124 4.93 13.11 -9.55
C PRO A 124 5.33 11.99 -10.53
N LEU A 125 4.62 10.85 -10.53
CA LEU A 125 4.89 9.75 -11.44
C LEU A 125 3.79 9.69 -12.51
N GLU A 126 4.16 9.91 -13.76
CA GLU A 126 3.25 9.69 -14.88
C GLU A 126 3.03 8.19 -15.09
N PRO A 127 1.77 7.73 -15.22
CA PRO A 127 1.49 6.37 -15.65
C PRO A 127 2.01 6.12 -17.06
N ASP A 128 2.34 4.86 -17.37
CA ASP A 128 2.65 4.47 -18.74
C ASP A 128 1.48 4.72 -19.69
N ARG A 129 1.77 4.86 -20.98
CA ARG A 129 0.74 5.07 -22.00
C ARG A 129 -0.32 3.96 -21.94
N GLY A 130 -1.58 4.36 -21.81
CA GLY A 130 -2.73 3.44 -21.70
C GLY A 130 -3.02 2.97 -20.27
N GLN A 131 -2.27 3.43 -19.26
CA GLN A 131 -2.54 3.19 -17.84
C GLN A 131 -3.23 4.41 -17.21
N GLU A 132 -4.15 4.15 -16.29
CA GLU A 132 -4.79 5.16 -15.44
C GLU A 132 -4.21 5.09 -14.02
N LEU A 133 -3.95 6.26 -13.40
CA LEU A 133 -3.57 6.37 -12.00
C LEU A 133 -4.79 6.23 -11.09
N HIS A 134 -4.96 5.05 -10.48
CA HIS A 134 -6.11 4.79 -9.61
C HIS A 134 -5.84 5.16 -8.16
N ALA A 135 -4.65 4.87 -7.63
CA ALA A 135 -4.27 5.28 -6.27
C ALA A 135 -2.81 5.74 -6.24
N ALA A 136 -2.54 6.75 -5.43
CA ALA A 136 -1.22 7.32 -5.22
C ALA A 136 -1.03 7.62 -3.73
N GLY A 137 0.18 7.40 -3.22
CA GLY A 137 0.47 7.61 -1.82
C GLY A 137 1.93 7.49 -1.46
N VAL A 138 2.28 8.08 -0.34
CA VAL A 138 3.64 8.09 0.18
C VAL A 138 3.78 7.02 1.25
N LEU A 139 4.93 6.35 1.30
CA LEU A 139 5.25 5.36 2.33
C LEU A 139 5.98 6.06 3.45
N ARG A 140 5.50 5.87 4.67
CA ARG A 140 6.16 6.36 5.87
C ARG A 140 6.96 5.23 6.50
N ASP A 141 8.09 5.62 7.08
CA ASP A 141 8.83 4.76 7.96
C ASP A 141 7.98 4.44 9.20
N VAL A 142 8.01 3.18 9.61
CA VAL A 142 7.42 2.74 10.87
C VAL A 142 8.48 2.65 11.96
N GLY A 143 8.07 2.91 13.21
CA GLY A 143 8.90 2.57 14.38
C GLY A 143 9.00 1.06 14.60
N ALA A 144 9.76 0.63 15.61
CA ALA A 144 9.76 -0.77 16.02
C ALA A 144 8.36 -1.14 16.54
N TYR A 145 7.63 -1.90 15.74
CA TYR A 145 6.34 -2.46 16.11
C TYR A 145 6.35 -3.96 15.84
N THR A 146 5.79 -4.73 16.78
CA THR A 146 5.60 -6.16 16.57
C THR A 146 4.36 -6.34 15.74
N TRP A 147 4.57 -6.51 14.44
CA TRP A 147 3.49 -6.86 13.55
C TRP A 147 2.92 -8.22 14.00
N PRO A 148 1.60 -8.37 14.18
CA PRO A 148 0.99 -9.70 14.33
C PRO A 148 1.37 -10.57 13.10
N PRO A 149 1.22 -11.90 13.15
CA PRO A 149 1.62 -12.78 12.05
C PRO A 149 1.08 -12.27 10.71
N LEU A 150 1.97 -11.71 9.91
CA LEU A 150 1.70 -11.26 8.55
C LEU A 150 1.58 -12.52 7.71
N HIS A 151 0.61 -12.67 6.82
CA HIS A 151 0.80 -13.65 5.75
C HIS A 151 1.86 -13.06 4.81
N PRO A 152 3.06 -13.66 4.60
CA PRO A 152 3.43 -15.08 4.76
C PRO A 152 4.17 -15.50 6.06
N LEU A 153 4.58 -14.56 6.89
CA LEU A 153 5.27 -14.75 8.18
C LEU A 153 4.36 -15.42 9.23
N ARG A 154 4.54 -16.74 9.42
CA ARG A 154 3.78 -17.55 10.40
C ARG A 154 4.02 -17.18 11.87
N LYS A 155 4.99 -16.30 12.16
CA LYS A 155 5.28 -15.78 13.50
C LYS A 155 5.22 -14.25 13.47
N PRO A 156 4.85 -13.60 14.59
CA PRO A 156 5.01 -12.16 14.72
C PRO A 156 6.42 -11.77 14.31
N SER A 157 6.53 -10.76 13.47
CA SER A 157 7.82 -10.31 12.95
C SER A 157 7.96 -8.84 13.28
N THR A 158 9.10 -8.50 13.89
CA THR A 158 9.41 -7.11 14.16
C THR A 158 9.79 -6.45 12.85
N VAL A 159 9.01 -5.44 12.44
CA VAL A 159 9.43 -4.58 11.33
C VAL A 159 10.52 -3.67 11.88
N PRO A 160 11.75 -3.68 11.31
CA PRO A 160 12.82 -2.82 11.79
C PRO A 160 12.41 -1.33 11.69
N PRO A 161 12.81 -0.48 12.64
CA PRO A 161 12.64 0.96 12.52
C PRO A 161 13.18 1.48 11.19
N GLY A 162 12.48 2.41 10.54
CA GLY A 162 12.93 2.98 9.28
C GLY A 162 12.64 2.13 8.04
N THR A 163 11.73 1.15 8.15
CA THR A 163 11.37 0.26 7.02
C THR A 163 10.11 0.77 6.30
N PRO A 164 10.23 1.33 5.07
CA PRO A 164 9.09 1.80 4.29
C PRO A 164 8.44 0.69 3.46
N ILE A 165 9.17 -0.41 3.21
CA ILE A 165 8.70 -1.58 2.47
C ILE A 165 9.44 -2.84 2.92
N LEU A 166 8.71 -3.95 3.02
CA LEU A 166 9.26 -5.30 3.20
C LEU A 166 8.89 -6.13 1.97
N ILE A 167 9.84 -6.87 1.43
CA ILE A 167 9.66 -7.71 0.24
C ILE A 167 10.12 -9.13 0.58
N ALA A 168 9.37 -10.12 0.13
CA ALA A 168 9.72 -11.54 0.28
C ALA A 168 9.25 -12.37 -0.92
N ASP A 169 9.95 -13.47 -1.16
CA ASP A 169 9.46 -14.60 -1.94
C ASP A 169 8.83 -15.61 -0.97
N THR A 170 7.67 -16.16 -1.31
CA THR A 170 6.92 -17.03 -0.42
C THR A 170 6.04 -18.05 -1.16
N ASN A 171 5.84 -19.20 -0.53
CA ASN A 171 4.87 -20.22 -0.96
C ASN A 171 3.50 -20.07 -0.29
N VAL A 172 3.27 -18.97 0.43
CA VAL A 172 1.99 -18.70 1.10
C VAL A 172 1.13 -17.86 0.15
N PRO A 173 -0.03 -18.37 -0.29
CA PRO A 173 -0.91 -17.64 -1.18
C PRO A 173 -1.55 -16.43 -0.47
N PRO A 174 -2.10 -15.46 -1.22
CA PRO A 174 -2.88 -14.39 -0.63
C PRO A 174 -4.09 -14.96 0.14
N PRO A 175 -4.54 -14.28 1.22
CA PRO A 175 -5.77 -14.65 1.92
C PRO A 175 -6.98 -14.66 0.98
N PRO A 176 -8.09 -15.36 1.31
CA PRO A 176 -9.31 -15.31 0.52
C PRO A 176 -9.83 -13.88 0.31
N HIS A 177 -10.51 -13.66 -0.82
CA HIS A 177 -11.15 -12.38 -1.12
C HIS A 177 -12.20 -12.01 -0.06
N GLY A 178 -12.20 -10.75 0.38
CA GLY A 178 -13.14 -10.20 1.36
C GLY A 178 -12.52 -9.89 2.72
N TYR A 179 -13.35 -9.90 3.76
CA TYR A 179 -12.95 -9.72 5.16
C TYR A 179 -12.51 -11.06 5.79
N PRO A 180 -11.64 -11.05 6.81
CA PRO A 180 -11.30 -12.25 7.57
C PRO A 180 -12.52 -12.92 8.22
N GLU A 181 -12.57 -14.24 8.23
CA GLU A 181 -13.50 -14.99 9.07
C GLU A 181 -13.02 -15.03 10.53
N PRO A 182 -13.92 -15.08 11.54
CA PRO A 182 -15.36 -14.81 11.51
C PRO A 182 -15.62 -13.35 11.92
N ALA A 183 -15.20 -12.38 11.10
CA ALA A 183 -15.42 -10.97 11.39
C ALA A 183 -16.09 -10.31 10.19
N ARG A 184 -17.42 -10.38 10.14
CA ARG A 184 -18.14 -9.15 9.79
C ARG A 184 -18.17 -8.34 11.07
N PRO A 185 -17.26 -7.37 11.26
CA PRO A 185 -17.26 -6.58 12.48
C PRO A 185 -18.65 -5.95 12.67
N GLN A 186 -19.30 -6.29 13.78
CA GLN A 186 -20.67 -5.84 14.08
C GLN A 186 -20.71 -4.41 14.68
N GLY A 187 -19.56 -3.76 14.88
CA GLY A 187 -19.48 -2.39 15.39
C GLY A 187 -19.05 -1.42 14.30
N ARG A 188 -19.75 -0.28 14.15
CA ARG A 188 -19.15 0.89 13.50
C ARG A 188 -17.88 1.22 14.30
N HIS A 189 -16.71 1.31 13.65
CA HIS A 189 -15.57 2.05 14.21
C HIS A 189 -16.12 3.33 14.84
N ALA A 190 -15.76 3.59 16.10
CA ALA A 190 -16.01 4.87 16.75
C ALA A 190 -15.28 5.96 15.95
N ARG A 191 -15.94 6.45 14.90
CA ARG A 191 -15.52 7.64 14.17
C ARG A 191 -15.77 8.79 15.11
N HIS A 192 -14.69 9.43 15.54
CA HIS A 192 -14.63 10.76 16.15
C HIS A 192 -15.67 11.04 17.26
N PRO A 193 -15.28 11.37 18.50
CA PRO A 193 -16.16 12.26 19.26
C PRO A 193 -16.37 13.53 18.41
N ALA A 194 -17.62 13.91 18.22
CA ALA A 194 -17.96 15.15 17.55
C ALA A 194 -17.16 16.31 18.18
N PRO A 195 -16.66 17.28 17.40
CA PRO A 195 -16.06 18.46 18.00
C PRO A 195 -17.10 19.10 18.91
N THR A 196 -16.80 19.15 20.20
CA THR A 196 -17.54 19.99 21.14
C THR A 196 -17.42 21.43 20.66
N ALA A 197 -18.58 22.05 20.44
CA ALA A 197 -18.74 23.44 20.03
C ALA A 197 -18.20 24.42 21.08
#